data_AF-A0A2E6ZYJ2-F1
#
_entry.id   AF-A0A2E6ZYJ2-F1
#
_cell.length_a   1.000
_cell.length_b   1.000
_cell.length_c   1.000
_cell.angle_alpha   90.00
_cell.angle_beta   90.00
_cell.angle_gamma   90.00
#
_symmetry.space_group_name_H-M   'P 1'
#
loop_
_entity.id
_entity.type
_entity.pdbx_description
1 polymer ?
#
loop_
_entity_poly.entity_id
_entity_poly.type
_entity_poly.pdbx_seq_one_letter_code
_entity_poly.pdbx_strand_id
1 'polypeptide(L)'
;GDGEPVAIPPEIAEVYRLDMWLNPHGFLKAARLPGADPVAFWRWEQIEKGRDGNVVAPVKMHVVAITMFGKYRVDATINPDNQIQRLKTTVNDPTLGDFNIEHESTNQVTVNGIKWPTNWHSHQGWDDNWQFFRQSTGHNAYGGSFPDIVANTCPDPVTVPQAVRDASFPAPVTVDEMADGVYRLGGGPANSYMVEFSDFVAVFEAPGDERRSLTVIEEVVKLAPGKPIRWLISSHPHFDHIGGLRSYLHIGSTIVTHMSNLEFLNTDVLTYESRTVEPDIVSLWPPTELSEGYNYEAIQERYTITDDERLLHVYYVQPLQHVSGMLMAFLPEEGIAFQADLFDTHEPPKAAQLPAMRSLNTQVARMGLDVGTLAPVHGAPVPWSEFVSALRTLEAQN
;
A
#
# COMPACT_ATOMS: atom_id res chain seq x y z
N GLY A 1 -22.33 -9.17 -2.84
CA GLY A 1 -21.93 -9.55 -4.21
C GLY A 1 -22.07 -11.05 -4.29
N ASP A 2 -22.62 -11.57 -5.39
CA ASP A 2 -22.95 -12.99 -5.55
C ASP A 2 -21.85 -13.76 -6.31
N GLY A 3 -20.63 -13.22 -6.31
CA GLY A 3 -19.47 -13.82 -6.96
C GLY A 3 -18.87 -14.95 -6.13
N GLU A 4 -18.03 -15.76 -6.78
CA GLU A 4 -17.25 -16.80 -6.09
C GLU A 4 -16.38 -16.18 -4.97
N PRO A 5 -16.26 -16.83 -3.80
CA PRO A 5 -15.38 -16.37 -2.74
C PRO A 5 -13.92 -16.28 -3.21
N VAL A 6 -13.33 -15.09 -3.06
CA VAL A 6 -11.92 -14.85 -3.42
C VAL A 6 -11.07 -14.97 -2.16
N ALA A 7 -10.06 -15.84 -2.22
CA ALA A 7 -9.07 -15.96 -1.16
C ALA A 7 -8.13 -14.75 -1.18
N ILE A 8 -7.73 -14.28 0.00
CA ILE A 8 -6.79 -13.18 0.19
C ILE A 8 -5.49 -13.69 0.83
N PRO A 9 -4.35 -13.03 0.58
CA PRO A 9 -3.08 -13.39 1.22
C PRO A 9 -3.20 -13.44 2.76
N PRO A 10 -2.45 -14.34 3.44
CA PRO A 10 -2.53 -14.50 4.89
C PRO A 10 -2.35 -13.19 5.67
N GLU A 11 -1.53 -12.28 5.14
CA GLU A 11 -1.16 -11.05 5.86
C GLU A 11 -2.33 -10.05 5.87
N ILE A 12 -3.09 -10.00 4.77
CA ILE A 12 -4.34 -9.24 4.70
C ILE A 12 -5.43 -9.94 5.53
N ALA A 13 -5.49 -11.28 5.48
CA ALA A 13 -6.45 -12.05 6.27
C ALA A 13 -6.26 -11.86 7.78
N GLU A 14 -5.01 -11.69 8.24
CA GLU A 14 -4.68 -11.39 9.62
C GLU A 14 -5.30 -10.06 10.07
N VAL A 15 -5.16 -9.00 9.26
CA VAL A 15 -5.75 -7.68 9.53
C VAL A 15 -7.28 -7.75 9.50
N TYR A 16 -7.89 -8.48 8.57
CA TYR A 16 -9.35 -8.63 8.54
C TYR A 16 -9.88 -9.39 9.76
N ARG A 17 -9.14 -10.42 10.20
CA ARG A 17 -9.44 -11.10 11.46
C ARG A 17 -9.34 -10.14 12.65
N LEU A 18 -8.33 -9.28 12.69
CA LEU A 18 -8.22 -8.24 13.71
C LEU A 18 -9.43 -7.31 13.68
N ASP A 19 -9.79 -6.76 12.52
CA ASP A 19 -10.93 -5.86 12.34
C ASP A 19 -12.25 -6.45 12.86
N MET A 20 -12.51 -7.74 12.57
CA MET A 20 -13.67 -8.46 13.11
C MET A 20 -13.72 -8.52 14.64
N TRP A 21 -12.57 -8.41 15.33
CA TRP A 21 -12.47 -8.39 16.79
C TRP A 21 -12.39 -6.98 17.38
N LEU A 22 -12.16 -5.95 16.56
CA LEU A 22 -12.12 -4.54 16.97
C LEU A 22 -13.53 -3.95 17.19
N ASN A 23 -14.30 -4.64 18.01
CA ASN A 23 -15.56 -4.16 18.58
C ASN A 23 -15.58 -4.50 20.09
N PRO A 24 -16.45 -3.85 20.89
CA PRO A 24 -16.47 -4.05 22.35
C PRO A 24 -16.52 -5.51 22.79
N HIS A 25 -17.25 -6.37 22.07
CA HIS A 25 -17.42 -7.79 22.42
C HIS A 25 -16.20 -8.61 22.03
N GLY A 26 -15.64 -8.37 20.85
CA GLY A 26 -14.39 -8.96 20.40
C GLY A 26 -13.26 -8.64 21.37
N PHE A 27 -13.11 -7.38 21.76
CA PHE A 27 -12.15 -6.95 22.76
C PHE A 27 -12.32 -7.68 24.11
N LEU A 28 -13.54 -7.72 24.66
CA LEU A 28 -13.80 -8.41 25.93
C LEU A 28 -13.54 -9.93 25.87
N LYS A 29 -13.73 -10.55 24.71
CA LYS A 29 -13.36 -11.95 24.48
C LYS A 29 -11.84 -12.10 24.42
N ALA A 30 -11.16 -11.25 23.66
CA ALA A 30 -9.71 -11.28 23.48
C ALA A 30 -8.98 -11.04 24.81
N ALA A 31 -9.45 -10.10 25.63
CA ALA A 31 -8.90 -9.80 26.95
C ALA A 31 -8.92 -10.99 27.92
N ARG A 32 -9.70 -12.04 27.64
CA ARG A 32 -9.80 -13.26 28.44
C ARG A 32 -9.01 -14.43 27.86
N LEU A 33 -8.41 -14.27 26.67
CA LEU A 33 -7.58 -15.30 26.06
C LEU A 33 -6.20 -15.34 26.75
N PRO A 34 -5.55 -16.52 26.80
CA PRO A 34 -4.16 -16.62 27.23
C PRO A 34 -3.23 -15.69 26.43
N GLY A 35 -2.30 -15.02 27.10
CA GLY A 35 -1.35 -14.10 26.48
C GLY A 35 -1.90 -12.71 26.16
N ALA A 36 -3.15 -12.40 26.56
CA ALA A 36 -3.72 -11.06 26.40
C ALA A 36 -3.13 -10.02 27.36
N ASP A 37 -2.61 -10.48 28.51
CA ASP A 37 -1.86 -9.71 29.52
C ASP A 37 -2.39 -8.28 29.74
N PRO A 38 -3.66 -8.13 30.19
CA PRO A 38 -4.34 -6.85 30.24
C PRO A 38 -3.67 -5.87 31.22
N VAL A 39 -3.45 -4.64 30.75
CA VAL A 39 -2.94 -3.52 31.56
C VAL A 39 -3.99 -2.43 31.62
N ALA A 40 -4.37 -2.01 32.84
CA ALA A 40 -5.36 -0.97 33.05
C ALA A 40 -4.72 0.32 33.59
N PHE A 41 -5.15 1.46 33.06
CA PHE A 41 -4.76 2.78 33.52
C PHE A 41 -5.90 3.79 33.28
N TRP A 42 -5.69 5.04 33.66
CA TRP A 42 -6.65 6.12 33.43
C TRP A 42 -5.94 7.36 32.90
N ARG A 43 -6.67 8.20 32.16
CA ARG A 43 -6.18 9.50 31.70
C ARG A 43 -7.32 10.50 31.55
N TRP A 44 -6.97 11.78 31.49
CA TRP A 44 -7.88 12.84 31.10
C TRP A 44 -7.84 12.96 29.57
N GLU A 45 -8.98 12.77 28.90
CA GLU A 45 -9.10 12.99 27.46
C GLU A 45 -9.87 14.27 27.20
N GLN A 46 -9.38 15.07 26.26
CA GLN A 46 -10.21 16.05 25.58
C GLN A 46 -11.05 15.23 24.60
N ILE A 47 -12.37 15.29 24.73
CA ILE A 47 -13.28 14.59 23.82
C ILE A 47 -12.99 15.01 22.37
N GLU A 48 -13.33 14.20 21.39
CA GLU A 48 -12.94 14.40 20.00
C GLU A 48 -13.39 15.77 19.45
N LYS A 49 -12.43 16.50 18.87
CA LYS A 49 -12.66 17.78 18.21
C LYS A 49 -13.47 17.53 16.93
N GLY A 50 -14.68 18.08 16.87
CA GLY A 50 -15.56 17.99 15.69
C GLY A 50 -16.89 17.32 16.00
N ARG A 51 -16.88 16.21 16.74
CA ARG A 51 -18.11 15.53 17.19
C ARG A 51 -18.83 16.27 18.30
N ASP A 52 -18.08 16.73 19.31
CA ASP A 52 -18.64 17.33 20.54
C ASP A 52 -18.26 18.82 20.71
N GLY A 53 -17.80 19.47 19.64
CA GLY A 53 -17.42 20.88 19.62
C GLY A 53 -16.03 21.16 20.21
N ASN A 54 -15.71 22.44 20.45
CA ASN A 54 -14.49 22.82 21.17
C ASN A 54 -14.60 22.32 22.62
N VAL A 55 -13.78 21.35 23.00
CA VAL A 55 -13.80 20.79 24.35
C VAL A 55 -13.27 21.80 25.35
N VAL A 56 -14.14 22.22 26.27
CA VAL A 56 -13.81 23.19 27.33
C VAL A 56 -13.39 22.52 28.65
N ALA A 57 -13.65 21.22 28.82
CA ALA A 57 -13.27 20.48 30.02
C ALA A 57 -12.89 19.02 29.71
N PRO A 58 -11.72 18.52 30.16
CA PRO A 58 -11.34 17.13 29.96
C PRO A 58 -12.19 16.17 30.80
N VAL A 59 -12.41 14.96 30.29
CA VAL A 59 -13.15 13.88 30.97
C VAL A 59 -12.19 12.77 31.38
N LYS A 60 -12.38 12.22 32.59
CA LYS A 60 -11.58 11.08 33.05
C LYS A 60 -12.07 9.81 32.36
N MET A 61 -11.17 9.20 31.59
CA MET A 61 -11.38 7.93 30.90
C MET A 61 -10.54 6.84 31.56
N HIS A 62 -11.02 5.60 31.51
CA HIS A 62 -10.21 4.42 31.82
C HIS A 62 -9.75 3.79 30.51
N VAL A 63 -8.57 3.18 30.52
CA VAL A 63 -8.05 2.45 29.36
C VAL A 63 -7.65 1.07 29.82
N VAL A 64 -8.01 0.06 29.03
CA VAL A 64 -7.47 -1.29 29.15
C VAL A 64 -6.74 -1.61 27.85
N ALA A 65 -5.45 -1.88 27.94
CA ALA A 65 -4.62 -2.33 26.83
C ALA A 65 -4.44 -3.85 26.92
N ILE A 66 -4.54 -4.55 25.78
CA ILE A 66 -4.30 -5.99 25.68
C ILE A 66 -3.40 -6.31 24.49
N THR A 67 -2.73 -7.46 24.54
CA THR A 67 -2.09 -8.07 23.38
C THR A 67 -3.08 -9.01 22.68
N MET A 68 -3.63 -8.59 21.56
CA MET A 68 -4.52 -9.40 20.75
C MET A 68 -3.71 -10.27 19.76
N PHE A 69 -4.03 -11.56 19.73
CA PHE A 69 -3.38 -12.57 18.88
C PHE A 69 -1.85 -12.68 19.02
N GLY A 70 -1.31 -12.27 20.17
CA GLY A 70 0.13 -12.31 20.44
C GLY A 70 0.96 -11.28 19.67
N LYS A 71 0.32 -10.39 18.90
CA LYS A 71 1.00 -9.43 18.01
C LYS A 71 0.51 -7.99 18.21
N TYR A 72 -0.81 -7.77 18.21
CA TYR A 72 -1.39 -6.43 18.15
C TYR A 72 -1.68 -5.88 19.54
N ARG A 73 -1.13 -4.72 19.87
CA ARG A 73 -1.57 -3.98 21.05
C ARG A 73 -2.89 -3.27 20.73
N VAL A 74 -3.94 -3.62 21.47
CA VAL A 74 -5.26 -3.00 21.35
C VAL A 74 -5.61 -2.25 22.63
N ASP A 75 -5.87 -0.96 22.51
CA ASP A 75 -6.26 -0.08 23.62
C ASP A 75 -7.77 0.18 23.57
N ALA A 76 -8.50 -0.26 24.60
CA ALA A 76 -9.92 0.05 24.80
C ALA A 76 -10.09 1.25 25.74
N THR A 77 -10.63 2.33 25.21
CA THR A 77 -10.99 3.53 25.98
C THR A 77 -12.42 3.40 26.49
N ILE A 78 -12.58 3.53 27.80
CA ILE A 78 -13.82 3.31 28.55
C ILE A 78 -14.27 4.62 29.18
N ASN A 79 -15.49 5.03 28.85
CA ASN A 79 -16.08 6.28 29.33
C ASN A 79 -16.65 6.17 30.75
N PRO A 80 -17.06 7.29 31.39
CA PRO A 80 -17.64 7.27 32.74
C PRO A 80 -18.91 6.42 32.88
N ASP A 81 -19.62 6.15 31.79
CA ASP A 81 -20.80 5.28 31.74
C ASP A 81 -20.44 3.79 31.59
N ASN A 82 -19.16 3.44 31.73
CA ASN A 82 -18.60 2.10 31.56
C ASN A 82 -18.86 1.51 30.16
N GLN A 83 -18.77 2.33 29.13
CA GLN A 83 -18.88 1.90 27.73
C GLN A 83 -17.49 1.91 27.09
N ILE A 84 -17.15 0.85 26.37
CA ILE A 84 -16.01 0.88 25.43
C ILE A 84 -16.42 1.81 24.30
N GLN A 85 -15.88 3.01 24.31
CA GLN A 85 -16.18 4.07 23.34
C GLN A 85 -15.27 3.96 22.12
N ARG A 86 -14.01 3.56 22.33
CA ARG A 86 -12.98 3.59 21.30
C ARG A 86 -12.04 2.40 21.46
N LEU A 87 -11.75 1.72 20.36
CA LEU A 87 -10.73 0.69 20.25
C LEU A 87 -9.67 1.17 19.27
N LYS A 88 -8.41 1.20 19.71
CA LYS A 88 -7.29 1.65 18.89
C LYS A 88 -6.25 0.54 18.80
N THR A 89 -5.69 0.34 17.61
CA THR A 89 -4.57 -0.57 17.38
C THR A 89 -3.67 -0.01 16.28
N THR A 90 -2.47 -0.57 16.17
CA THR A 90 -1.57 -0.34 15.03
C THR A 90 -1.44 -1.63 14.23
N VAL A 91 -1.43 -1.53 12.91
CA VAL A 91 -1.15 -2.62 11.97
C VAL A 91 0.05 -2.25 11.09
N ASN A 92 0.63 -3.22 10.39
CA ASN A 92 1.65 -2.93 9.39
C ASN A 92 1.00 -2.53 8.06
N ASP A 93 1.44 -1.41 7.51
CA ASP A 93 1.27 -1.01 6.12
C ASP A 93 2.65 -1.02 5.45
N PRO A 94 2.87 -1.72 4.32
CA PRO A 94 4.20 -1.81 3.71
C PRO A 94 4.84 -0.45 3.38
N THR A 95 4.02 0.56 3.06
CA THR A 95 4.47 1.90 2.69
C THR A 95 4.75 2.77 3.91
N LEU A 96 3.82 2.83 4.86
CA LEU A 96 3.92 3.73 6.01
C LEU A 96 4.48 3.08 7.28
N GLY A 97 4.51 1.75 7.34
CA GLY A 97 4.89 0.99 8.51
C GLY A 97 3.76 0.90 9.52
N ASP A 98 3.98 1.43 10.73
CA ASP A 98 3.03 1.36 11.83
C ASP A 98 1.78 2.23 11.57
N PHE A 99 0.74 1.64 10.97
CA PHE A 99 -0.48 2.31 10.57
C PHE A 99 -1.59 2.19 11.62
N ASN A 100 -2.16 3.31 12.06
CA ASN A 100 -3.20 3.32 13.09
C ASN A 100 -4.57 2.94 12.52
N ILE A 101 -5.28 2.04 13.20
CA ILE A 101 -6.71 1.78 13.01
C ILE A 101 -7.43 2.04 14.32
N GLU A 102 -8.54 2.74 14.23
CA GLU A 102 -9.39 3.08 15.34
C GLU A 102 -10.86 2.81 15.01
N HIS A 103 -11.59 2.31 15.98
CA HIS A 103 -13.03 2.08 15.89
C HIS A 103 -13.72 2.77 17.04
N GLU A 104 -14.62 3.67 16.68
CA GLU A 104 -15.51 4.36 17.59
C GLU A 104 -16.86 3.65 17.65
N SER A 105 -17.43 3.63 18.85
CA SER A 105 -18.72 3.02 19.15
C SER A 105 -19.58 4.00 19.93
N THR A 106 -20.78 4.26 19.42
CA THR A 106 -21.69 5.27 19.94
C THR A 106 -23.11 4.74 19.93
N ASN A 107 -23.97 5.25 20.81
CA ASN A 107 -25.33 4.78 21.03
C ASN A 107 -25.40 3.29 21.40
N GLN A 108 -26.04 2.92 22.51
CA GLN A 108 -26.02 1.52 22.94
C GLN A 108 -27.40 1.00 23.29
N VAL A 109 -27.68 -0.23 22.88
CA VAL A 109 -28.81 -1.03 23.34
C VAL A 109 -28.31 -2.08 24.31
N THR A 110 -29.16 -2.51 25.23
CA THR A 110 -28.84 -3.63 26.12
C THR A 110 -29.53 -4.88 25.63
N VAL A 111 -28.76 -5.93 25.33
CA VAL A 111 -29.28 -7.24 24.95
C VAL A 111 -28.74 -8.27 25.94
N ASN A 112 -29.62 -8.95 26.66
CA ASN A 112 -29.26 -9.92 27.71
C ASN A 112 -28.25 -9.39 28.75
N GLY A 113 -28.37 -8.10 29.12
CA GLY A 113 -27.49 -7.46 30.11
C GLY A 113 -26.13 -7.01 29.58
N ILE A 114 -25.85 -7.21 28.29
CA ILE A 114 -24.63 -6.75 27.62
C ILE A 114 -24.98 -5.52 26.79
N LYS A 115 -24.18 -4.45 26.91
CA LYS A 115 -24.35 -3.24 26.09
C LYS A 115 -23.76 -3.45 24.71
N TRP A 116 -24.55 -3.19 23.67
CA TRP A 116 -24.16 -3.31 22.27
C TRP A 116 -24.21 -1.96 21.54
N PRO A 117 -23.14 -1.56 20.83
CA PRO A 117 -23.15 -0.31 20.08
C PRO A 117 -24.04 -0.40 18.83
N THR A 118 -24.96 0.54 18.68
CA THR A 118 -25.85 0.64 17.50
C THR A 118 -25.22 1.47 16.40
N ASN A 119 -24.30 2.39 16.72
CA ASN A 119 -23.55 3.14 15.74
C ASN A 119 -22.07 2.83 15.91
N TRP A 120 -21.40 2.67 14.78
CA TRP A 120 -19.99 2.37 14.73
C TRP A 120 -19.36 3.12 13.57
N HIS A 121 -18.12 3.53 13.76
CA HIS A 121 -17.39 4.31 12.79
C HIS A 121 -15.89 4.01 12.91
N SER A 122 -15.23 3.74 11.79
CA SER A 122 -13.82 3.44 11.72
C SER A 122 -13.04 4.67 11.27
N HIS A 123 -11.95 4.92 11.96
CA HIS A 123 -10.91 5.84 11.56
C HIS A 123 -9.66 5.03 11.22
N GLN A 124 -8.97 5.42 10.17
CA GLN A 124 -7.63 4.88 9.88
C GLN A 124 -6.69 6.07 9.74
N GLY A 125 -5.40 5.87 9.95
CA GLY A 125 -4.36 6.90 9.96
C GLY A 125 -4.22 7.73 8.68
N TRP A 126 -5.12 7.54 7.70
CA TRP A 126 -5.27 8.43 6.57
C TRP A 126 -5.83 9.80 7.00
N ASP A 127 -5.50 10.82 6.22
CA ASP A 127 -5.78 12.25 6.32
C ASP A 127 -7.24 12.70 6.63
N ASP A 128 -7.46 13.65 7.55
CA ASP A 128 -8.74 14.37 7.75
C ASP A 128 -9.03 15.41 6.64
N ASN A 129 -9.12 14.97 5.38
CA ASN A 129 -9.56 15.79 4.24
C ASN A 129 -8.65 17.01 3.91
N TRP A 130 -7.50 17.18 4.60
CA TRP A 130 -6.55 18.31 4.49
C TRP A 130 -5.07 18.04 4.93
N GLN A 131 -4.70 16.98 5.66
CA GLN A 131 -3.34 16.71 6.20
C GLN A 131 -2.96 15.21 6.38
N PHE A 132 -1.73 14.82 6.00
CA PHE A 132 -1.21 13.43 6.03
C PHE A 132 -0.93 12.84 7.44
N PHE A 133 -0.67 11.52 7.50
CA PHE A 133 -0.42 10.65 8.67
C PHE A 133 0.48 11.26 9.78
N ARG A 134 1.43 12.12 9.42
CA ARG A 134 2.35 12.79 10.38
C ARG A 134 1.89 14.17 10.86
N GLN A 135 0.77 14.66 10.36
CA GLN A 135 0.17 15.95 10.70
C GLN A 135 -1.22 15.84 11.33
N SER A 136 -1.93 14.71 11.16
CA SER A 136 -3.33 14.56 11.63
C SER A 136 -3.67 13.17 12.18
N THR A 137 -4.76 13.09 12.95
CA THR A 137 -5.27 11.88 13.62
C THR A 137 -6.50 11.31 12.91
N GLY A 138 -6.29 10.69 11.75
CA GLY A 138 -7.20 9.72 11.11
C GLY A 138 -8.46 10.24 10.38
N HIS A 139 -8.81 9.56 9.28
CA HIS A 139 -9.94 9.85 8.39
C HIS A 139 -11.10 8.91 8.65
N ASN A 140 -12.30 9.40 8.42
CA ASN A 140 -13.53 8.62 8.34
C ASN A 140 -13.40 7.54 7.25
N ALA A 141 -13.22 6.29 7.65
CA ALA A 141 -13.03 5.22 6.69
C ALA A 141 -14.35 4.63 6.22
N TYR A 142 -15.05 3.99 7.14
CA TYR A 142 -16.35 3.38 6.94
C TYR A 142 -17.06 3.36 8.27
N GLY A 143 -18.38 3.44 8.23
CA GLY A 143 -19.20 3.54 9.41
C GLY A 143 -20.63 3.17 9.08
N GLY A 144 -21.42 2.90 10.11
CA GLY A 144 -22.81 2.53 9.92
C GLY A 144 -23.59 2.50 11.22
N SER A 145 -24.90 2.36 11.05
CA SER A 145 -25.84 2.07 12.13
C SER A 145 -26.38 0.66 11.95
N PHE A 146 -26.49 -0.07 13.04
CA PHE A 146 -27.19 -1.35 13.13
C PHE A 146 -28.62 -1.09 13.59
N PRO A 147 -29.62 -1.12 12.68
CA PRO A 147 -31.00 -0.81 13.03
C PRO A 147 -31.63 -1.90 13.90
N ASP A 148 -31.25 -3.16 13.69
CA ASP A 148 -31.78 -4.33 14.38
C ASP A 148 -30.64 -5.17 14.97
N ILE A 149 -30.58 -5.27 16.30
CA ILE A 149 -29.59 -6.08 17.01
C ILE A 149 -30.30 -7.18 17.77
N VAL A 150 -29.90 -8.42 17.47
CA VAL A 150 -30.44 -9.63 18.07
C VAL A 150 -29.27 -10.51 18.52
N ALA A 151 -29.31 -11.01 19.75
CA ALA A 151 -28.22 -11.82 20.29
C ALA A 151 -28.30 -13.27 19.77
N ASN A 152 -27.15 -13.84 19.42
CA ASN A 152 -26.97 -15.26 19.13
C ASN A 152 -27.88 -15.81 18.03
N THR A 153 -28.20 -15.01 17.02
CA THR A 153 -29.04 -15.42 15.88
C THR A 153 -28.24 -15.99 14.69
N CYS A 154 -26.92 -15.83 14.69
CA CYS A 154 -26.07 -16.46 13.68
C CYS A 154 -26.02 -17.98 13.91
N PRO A 155 -26.25 -18.81 12.87
CA PRO A 155 -26.13 -20.26 12.97
C PRO A 155 -24.68 -20.70 13.21
N ASP A 156 -24.50 -22.01 13.40
CA ASP A 156 -23.19 -22.68 13.50
C ASP A 156 -22.19 -22.22 12.42
N PRO A 157 -20.87 -22.36 12.66
CA PRO A 157 -19.82 -21.87 11.76
C PRO A 157 -20.08 -22.22 10.30
N VAL A 158 -19.97 -21.22 9.41
CA VAL A 158 -20.07 -21.44 7.97
C VAL A 158 -18.86 -22.25 7.51
N THR A 159 -19.11 -23.24 6.64
CA THR A 159 -18.01 -24.02 6.04
C THR A 159 -17.15 -23.11 5.17
N VAL A 160 -15.84 -23.05 5.43
CA VAL A 160 -14.90 -22.29 4.59
C VAL A 160 -14.98 -22.81 3.14
N PRO A 161 -15.21 -21.96 2.13
CA PRO A 161 -15.30 -22.37 0.74
C PRO A 161 -14.04 -23.12 0.26
N GLN A 162 -14.21 -24.10 -0.63
CA GLN A 162 -13.09 -24.91 -1.13
C GLN A 162 -12.02 -24.04 -1.82
N ALA A 163 -12.43 -23.05 -2.60
CA ALA A 163 -11.53 -22.09 -3.25
C ALA A 163 -10.64 -21.34 -2.25
N VAL A 164 -11.12 -21.09 -1.03
CA VAL A 164 -10.34 -20.46 0.04
C VAL A 164 -9.43 -21.47 0.75
N ARG A 165 -9.91 -22.70 0.98
CA ARG A 165 -9.11 -23.76 1.61
C ARG A 165 -7.91 -24.19 0.78
N ASP A 166 -8.09 -24.26 -0.54
CA ASP A 166 -7.07 -24.73 -1.48
C ASP A 166 -6.18 -23.58 -1.98
N ALA A 167 -6.46 -22.35 -1.58
CA ALA A 167 -5.68 -21.20 -2.00
C ALA A 167 -4.23 -21.33 -1.51
N SER A 168 -3.30 -21.08 -2.42
CA SER A 168 -1.89 -20.92 -2.10
C SER A 168 -1.44 -19.55 -2.59
N PHE A 169 -0.62 -18.89 -1.78
CA PHE A 169 -0.02 -17.60 -2.10
C PHE A 169 1.50 -17.76 -2.14
N PRO A 170 2.02 -18.59 -3.06
CA PRO A 170 3.45 -18.73 -3.18
C PRO A 170 3.99 -17.34 -3.57
N ALA A 171 5.16 -16.99 -3.06
CA ALA A 171 5.85 -15.74 -3.41
C ALA A 171 6.99 -15.98 -4.43
N PRO A 172 6.79 -16.72 -5.53
CA PRO A 172 7.84 -16.80 -6.53
C PRO A 172 7.83 -15.49 -7.29
N VAL A 173 8.98 -14.83 -7.35
CA VAL A 173 9.26 -13.91 -8.43
C VAL A 173 9.41 -14.75 -9.69
N THR A 174 8.63 -14.45 -10.72
CA THR A 174 8.82 -15.06 -12.05
C THR A 174 9.75 -14.17 -12.86
N VAL A 175 10.70 -14.79 -13.56
CA VAL A 175 11.70 -14.08 -14.36
C VAL A 175 11.43 -14.37 -15.83
N ASP A 176 11.07 -13.33 -16.59
CA ASP A 176 10.88 -13.42 -18.04
C ASP A 176 11.84 -12.45 -18.74
N GLU A 177 12.70 -12.97 -19.63
CA GLU A 177 13.55 -12.14 -20.48
C GLU A 177 12.73 -11.50 -21.60
N MET A 178 12.78 -10.17 -21.69
CA MET A 178 12.06 -9.39 -22.70
C MET A 178 12.97 -8.98 -23.86
N ALA A 179 14.23 -8.71 -23.56
CA ALA A 179 15.33 -8.45 -24.48
C ALA A 179 16.66 -8.75 -23.76
N ASP A 180 17.78 -8.70 -24.48
CA ASP A 180 19.11 -8.94 -23.89
C ASP A 180 19.39 -7.96 -22.73
N GLY A 181 19.55 -8.50 -21.52
CA GLY A 181 19.72 -7.68 -20.31
C GLY A 181 18.47 -6.91 -19.85
N VAL A 182 17.27 -7.26 -20.33
CA VAL A 182 16.00 -6.64 -19.93
C VAL A 182 15.03 -7.72 -19.47
N TYR A 183 14.66 -7.67 -18.19
CA TYR A 183 13.86 -8.73 -17.56
C TYR A 183 12.62 -8.16 -16.89
N ARG A 184 11.50 -8.86 -17.05
CA ARG A 184 10.34 -8.73 -16.18
C ARG A 184 10.53 -9.62 -14.96
N LEU A 185 10.40 -9.02 -13.78
CA LEU A 185 10.42 -9.67 -12.47
C LEU A 185 8.99 -9.64 -11.93
N GLY A 186 8.19 -10.58 -12.43
CA GLY A 186 6.77 -10.75 -12.13
C GLY A 186 6.53 -11.60 -10.87
N GLY A 187 5.34 -12.15 -10.76
CA GLY A 187 4.87 -12.84 -9.55
C GLY A 187 4.23 -11.88 -8.55
N GLY A 188 3.09 -12.27 -7.99
CA GLY A 188 2.24 -11.39 -7.18
C GLY A 188 1.35 -10.45 -8.02
N PRO A 189 0.76 -9.40 -7.42
CA PRO A 189 -0.20 -8.51 -8.08
C PRO A 189 0.44 -7.46 -9.01
N ALA A 190 1.77 -7.33 -9.00
CA ALA A 190 2.51 -6.28 -9.69
C ALA A 190 3.92 -6.77 -10.08
N ASN A 191 4.50 -6.16 -11.11
CA ASN A 191 5.83 -6.46 -11.66
C ASN A 191 6.86 -5.41 -11.25
N SER A 192 8.12 -5.83 -11.19
CA SER A 192 9.29 -4.94 -11.36
C SER A 192 9.95 -5.24 -12.71
N TYR A 193 10.71 -4.28 -13.26
CA TYR A 193 11.51 -4.52 -14.47
C TYR A 193 12.97 -4.21 -14.21
N MET A 194 13.85 -5.11 -14.62
CA MET A 194 15.29 -4.94 -14.55
C MET A 194 15.84 -4.56 -15.92
N VAL A 195 16.74 -3.58 -15.94
CA VAL A 195 17.55 -3.20 -17.09
C VAL A 195 19.02 -3.25 -16.68
N GLU A 196 19.77 -4.14 -17.29
CA GLU A 196 21.20 -4.29 -17.11
C GLU A 196 21.96 -3.24 -17.93
N PHE A 197 22.97 -2.64 -17.32
CA PHE A 197 23.98 -1.80 -17.96
C PHE A 197 25.36 -2.45 -17.76
N SER A 198 26.41 -1.88 -18.32
CA SER A 198 27.78 -2.40 -18.26
C SER A 198 28.28 -2.59 -16.83
N ASP A 199 28.05 -1.61 -15.96
CA ASP A 199 28.58 -1.55 -14.60
C ASP A 199 27.51 -1.51 -13.50
N PHE A 200 26.22 -1.39 -13.84
CA PHE A 200 25.12 -1.37 -12.87
C PHE A 200 23.82 -1.96 -13.42
N VAL A 201 22.81 -2.03 -12.56
CA VAL A 201 21.42 -2.34 -12.92
C VAL A 201 20.51 -1.17 -12.53
N ALA A 202 19.50 -0.89 -13.38
CA ALA A 202 18.36 -0.08 -13.03
C ALA A 202 17.11 -0.96 -12.87
N VAL A 203 16.29 -0.67 -11.87
CA VAL A 203 14.99 -1.34 -11.65
C VAL A 203 13.87 -0.33 -11.79
N PHE A 204 12.82 -0.68 -12.52
CA PHE A 204 11.56 0.06 -12.57
C PHE A 204 10.55 -0.60 -11.64
N GLU A 205 10.07 0.16 -10.66
CA GLU A 205 9.09 -0.17 -9.64
C GLU A 205 9.53 -1.14 -8.51
N ALA A 206 9.06 -0.87 -7.29
CA ALA A 206 9.25 -1.70 -6.10
C ALA A 206 7.91 -2.00 -5.40
N PRO A 207 7.00 -2.73 -6.06
CA PRO A 207 5.64 -2.87 -5.58
C PRO A 207 5.51 -3.83 -4.40
N GLY A 208 4.38 -3.74 -3.71
CA GLY A 208 4.03 -4.66 -2.62
C GLY A 208 4.78 -4.38 -1.33
N ASP A 209 5.67 -5.28 -0.92
CA ASP A 209 6.30 -5.27 0.40
C ASP A 209 7.82 -5.55 0.35
N GLU A 210 8.48 -5.44 1.50
CA GLU A 210 9.91 -5.75 1.65
C GLU A 210 10.22 -7.19 1.23
N ARG A 211 9.41 -8.17 1.63
CA ARG A 211 9.66 -9.59 1.33
C ARG A 211 9.71 -9.84 -0.18
N ARG A 212 8.78 -9.24 -0.93
CA ARG A 212 8.81 -9.26 -2.40
C ARG A 212 10.08 -8.57 -2.90
N SER A 213 10.38 -7.38 -2.42
CA SER A 213 11.52 -6.58 -2.88
C SER A 213 12.86 -7.30 -2.66
N LEU A 214 13.06 -7.91 -1.50
CA LEU A 214 14.24 -8.74 -1.22
C LEU A 214 14.34 -9.92 -2.19
N THR A 215 13.23 -10.57 -2.51
CA THR A 215 13.22 -11.68 -3.49
C THR A 215 13.59 -11.19 -4.89
N VAL A 216 13.08 -10.01 -5.31
CA VAL A 216 13.46 -9.38 -6.58
C VAL A 216 14.95 -9.04 -6.62
N ILE A 217 15.46 -8.43 -5.55
CA ILE A 217 16.88 -8.06 -5.44
C ILE A 217 17.76 -9.31 -5.60
N GLU A 218 17.40 -10.43 -4.97
CA GLU A 218 18.11 -11.71 -5.13
C GLU A 218 18.08 -12.23 -6.58
N GLU A 219 16.96 -12.12 -7.28
CA GLU A 219 16.90 -12.48 -8.71
C GLU A 219 17.75 -11.54 -9.58
N VAL A 220 17.74 -10.23 -9.31
CA VAL A 220 18.61 -9.26 -10.00
C VAL A 220 20.08 -9.60 -9.81
N VAL A 221 20.51 -9.95 -8.59
CA VAL A 221 21.90 -10.33 -8.30
C VAL A 221 22.30 -11.62 -9.02
N LYS A 222 21.38 -12.56 -9.23
CA LYS A 222 21.65 -13.78 -10.03
C LYS A 222 21.79 -13.47 -11.51
N LEU A 223 20.95 -12.57 -12.04
CA LEU A 223 20.95 -12.19 -13.45
C LEU A 223 22.17 -11.35 -13.82
N ALA A 224 22.56 -10.41 -12.95
CA ALA A 224 23.68 -9.49 -13.17
C ALA A 224 24.70 -9.53 -12.01
N PRO A 225 25.46 -10.64 -11.86
CA PRO A 225 26.34 -10.84 -10.72
C PRO A 225 27.43 -9.77 -10.63
N GLY A 226 27.58 -9.17 -9.44
CA GLY A 226 28.60 -8.16 -9.14
C GLY A 226 28.25 -6.73 -9.57
N LYS A 227 27.11 -6.52 -10.25
CA LYS A 227 26.63 -5.18 -10.61
C LYS A 227 25.72 -4.63 -9.51
N PRO A 228 25.94 -3.41 -8.99
CA PRO A 228 25.05 -2.79 -8.03
C PRO A 228 23.70 -2.44 -8.69
N ILE A 229 22.62 -2.56 -7.92
CA ILE A 229 21.33 -1.94 -8.27
C ILE A 229 21.46 -0.45 -7.96
N ARG A 230 21.91 0.32 -8.94
CA ARG A 230 22.25 1.73 -8.77
C ARG A 230 21.01 2.63 -8.78
N TRP A 231 20.00 2.26 -9.57
CA TRP A 231 18.81 3.09 -9.78
C TRP A 231 17.54 2.30 -9.52
N LEU A 232 16.63 2.90 -8.75
CA LEU A 232 15.24 2.48 -8.66
C LEU A 232 14.35 3.59 -9.20
N ILE A 233 13.64 3.36 -10.30
CA ILE A 233 12.64 4.28 -10.81
C ILE A 233 11.32 4.00 -10.10
N SER A 234 10.87 4.92 -9.26
CA SER A 234 9.55 4.88 -8.63
C SER A 234 8.56 5.65 -9.51
N SER A 235 7.55 4.96 -10.02
CA SER A 235 6.64 5.58 -10.99
C SER A 235 5.79 6.67 -10.35
N HIS A 236 5.15 6.41 -9.21
CA HIS A 236 4.30 7.34 -8.48
C HIS A 236 4.01 6.84 -7.04
N PRO A 237 3.49 7.69 -6.13
CA PRO A 237 3.44 7.35 -4.71
C PRO A 237 2.16 6.61 -4.26
N HIS A 238 1.57 5.77 -5.09
CA HIS A 238 0.51 4.85 -4.64
C HIS A 238 1.13 3.67 -3.87
N PHE A 239 0.44 3.20 -2.83
CA PHE A 239 1.02 2.33 -1.81
C PHE A 239 1.42 0.96 -2.33
N ASP A 240 0.68 0.46 -3.31
CA ASP A 240 0.98 -0.80 -3.99
C ASP A 240 2.23 -0.73 -4.89
N HIS A 241 2.74 0.47 -5.19
CA HIS A 241 3.95 0.71 -5.99
C HIS A 241 5.20 0.97 -5.16
N ILE A 242 5.04 1.47 -3.92
CA ILE A 242 6.16 2.03 -3.14
C ILE A 242 6.49 1.30 -1.84
N GLY A 243 5.77 0.23 -1.49
CA GLY A 243 6.04 -0.50 -0.25
C GLY A 243 7.44 -1.13 -0.18
N GLY A 244 8.14 -1.28 -1.31
CA GLY A 244 9.51 -1.77 -1.39
C GLY A 244 10.61 -0.70 -1.37
N LEU A 245 10.30 0.60 -1.43
CA LEU A 245 11.32 1.66 -1.64
C LEU A 245 12.43 1.63 -0.59
N ARG A 246 12.07 1.39 0.68
CA ARG A 246 13.02 1.37 1.81
C ARG A 246 14.05 0.25 1.68
N SER A 247 13.67 -0.90 1.13
CA SER A 247 14.59 -2.03 0.93
C SER A 247 15.64 -1.72 -0.15
N TYR A 248 15.24 -1.04 -1.23
CA TYR A 248 16.18 -0.58 -2.27
C TYR A 248 17.08 0.56 -1.80
N LEU A 249 16.54 1.52 -1.04
CA LEU A 249 17.35 2.55 -0.41
C LEU A 249 18.42 1.93 0.50
N HIS A 250 18.05 0.92 1.29
CA HIS A 250 18.98 0.25 2.21
C HIS A 250 20.18 -0.40 1.49
N ILE A 251 20.00 -0.92 0.28
CA ILE A 251 21.10 -1.51 -0.50
C ILE A 251 21.89 -0.46 -1.32
N GLY A 252 21.56 0.82 -1.17
CA GLY A 252 22.28 1.95 -1.80
C GLY A 252 21.73 2.38 -3.17
N SER A 253 20.52 1.96 -3.56
CA SER A 253 19.90 2.44 -4.81
C SER A 253 19.50 3.91 -4.70
N THR A 254 19.79 4.70 -5.73
CA THR A 254 19.24 6.05 -5.88
C THR A 254 17.83 5.97 -6.45
N ILE A 255 16.86 6.57 -5.77
CA ILE A 255 15.45 6.57 -6.16
C ILE A 255 15.20 7.70 -7.16
N VAL A 256 14.89 7.35 -8.41
CA VAL A 256 14.43 8.30 -9.42
C VAL A 256 12.93 8.49 -9.25
N THR A 257 12.48 9.71 -8.98
CA THR A 257 11.06 10.05 -8.82
C THR A 257 10.78 11.47 -9.29
N HIS A 258 9.51 11.82 -9.51
CA HIS A 258 9.16 13.20 -9.85
C HIS A 258 9.26 14.11 -8.61
N MET A 259 9.70 15.36 -8.80
CA MET A 259 9.93 16.28 -7.69
C MET A 259 8.70 16.55 -6.80
N SER A 260 7.49 16.42 -7.36
CA SER A 260 6.24 16.59 -6.59
C SER A 260 6.02 15.51 -5.53
N ASN A 261 6.67 14.36 -5.67
CA ASN A 261 6.50 13.22 -4.77
C ASN A 261 7.48 13.28 -3.59
N LEU A 262 8.54 14.10 -3.69
CA LEU A 262 9.62 14.12 -2.71
C LEU A 262 9.16 14.47 -1.30
N GLU A 263 8.26 15.45 -1.16
CA GLU A 263 7.82 15.89 0.16
C GLU A 263 7.14 14.74 0.92
N PHE A 264 6.21 14.04 0.27
CA PHE A 264 5.57 12.86 0.82
C PHE A 264 6.56 11.72 1.08
N LEU A 265 7.42 11.41 0.11
CA LEU A 265 8.39 10.32 0.28
C LEU A 265 9.35 10.56 1.44
N ASN A 266 9.92 11.76 1.56
CA ASN A 266 10.86 12.08 2.64
C ASN A 266 10.19 12.35 3.98
N THR A 267 8.92 12.77 3.97
CA THR A 267 8.19 13.01 5.21
C THR A 267 7.63 11.73 5.77
N ASP A 268 7.10 10.81 4.94
CA ASP A 268 6.27 9.70 5.40
C ASP A 268 6.91 8.31 5.20
N VAL A 269 7.66 8.10 4.12
CA VAL A 269 8.11 6.76 3.69
C VAL A 269 9.60 6.52 4.01
N LEU A 270 10.46 7.41 3.53
CA LEU A 270 11.92 7.30 3.61
C LEU A 270 12.45 7.99 4.88
N THR A 271 12.11 7.44 6.06
CA THR A 271 12.46 8.05 7.35
C THR A 271 13.00 7.04 8.37
N TYR A 272 13.64 7.50 9.45
CA TYR A 272 14.10 6.64 10.55
C TYR A 272 13.03 6.21 11.54
N GLU A 273 11.75 6.51 11.26
CA GLU A 273 10.69 6.08 12.15
C GLU A 273 10.70 4.55 12.29
N SER A 274 10.73 4.10 13.54
CA SER A 274 10.76 2.67 13.84
C SER A 274 9.40 2.07 13.55
N ARG A 275 9.37 1.05 12.69
CA ARG A 275 8.21 0.17 12.51
C ARG A 275 8.27 -0.91 13.59
N THR A 276 7.21 -1.07 14.38
CA THR A 276 7.19 -1.95 15.56
C THR A 276 6.30 -3.18 15.37
N VAL A 277 5.28 -3.10 14.51
CA VAL A 277 4.40 -4.26 14.23
C VAL A 277 5.09 -5.27 13.32
N GLU A 278 5.77 -4.79 12.28
CA GLU A 278 6.55 -5.60 11.34
C GLU A 278 7.76 -4.77 10.87
N PRO A 279 8.88 -4.80 11.63
CA PRO A 279 10.06 -4.00 11.32
C PRO A 279 10.70 -4.44 10.01
N ASP A 280 10.90 -3.49 9.10
CA ASP A 280 11.65 -3.71 7.86
C ASP A 280 13.17 -3.54 8.05
N ILE A 281 13.96 -3.83 7.01
CA ILE A 281 15.42 -3.79 7.08
C ILE A 281 15.95 -2.41 7.48
N VAL A 282 15.30 -1.31 7.07
CA VAL A 282 15.68 0.05 7.47
C VAL A 282 15.37 0.31 8.94
N SER A 283 14.26 -0.22 9.46
CA SER A 283 13.91 -0.11 10.89
C SER A 283 14.86 -0.91 11.78
N LEU A 284 15.31 -2.07 11.29
CA LEU A 284 16.24 -2.95 12.02
C LEU A 284 17.69 -2.47 11.92
N TRP A 285 18.10 -2.00 10.74
CA TRP A 285 19.49 -1.66 10.38
C TRP A 285 19.53 -0.34 9.59
N PRO A 286 19.23 0.80 10.23
CA PRO A 286 19.16 2.08 9.54
C PRO A 286 20.48 2.46 8.84
N PRO A 287 20.51 2.67 7.51
CA PRO A 287 21.70 3.15 6.80
C PRO A 287 21.95 4.62 7.11
N THR A 288 23.21 5.08 7.04
CA THR A 288 23.54 6.49 7.34
C THR A 288 23.05 7.43 6.24
N GLU A 289 23.06 6.94 5.00
CA GLU A 289 22.66 7.62 3.78
C GLU A 289 21.23 8.16 3.87
N LEU A 290 20.33 7.47 4.58
CA LEU A 290 18.96 7.94 4.83
C LEU A 290 18.93 9.32 5.53
N SER A 291 19.86 9.58 6.47
CA SER A 291 19.98 10.87 7.17
C SER A 291 20.61 11.95 6.32
N GLU A 292 21.45 11.58 5.36
CA GLU A 292 22.18 12.52 4.52
C GLU A 292 21.28 13.10 3.42
N GLY A 293 20.21 12.37 3.05
CA GLY A 293 19.16 12.87 2.16
C GLY A 293 19.52 12.91 0.68
N TYR A 294 20.63 12.28 0.26
CA TYR A 294 21.06 12.20 -1.14
C TYR A 294 20.59 10.91 -1.85
N ASN A 295 19.46 10.34 -1.43
CA ASN A 295 19.00 9.02 -1.88
C ASN A 295 18.08 9.08 -3.10
N TYR A 296 17.97 10.23 -3.75
CA TYR A 296 17.02 10.44 -4.84
C TYR A 296 17.57 11.31 -5.96
N GLU A 297 17.06 11.05 -7.15
CA GLU A 297 17.09 11.95 -8.29
C GLU A 297 15.67 12.47 -8.51
N ALA A 298 15.49 13.78 -8.34
CA ALA A 298 14.19 14.41 -8.39
C ALA A 298 13.98 15.09 -9.74
N ILE A 299 13.16 14.47 -10.58
CA ILE A 299 13.03 14.87 -11.97
C ILE A 299 11.80 15.76 -12.17
N GLN A 300 11.86 16.66 -13.16
CA GLN A 300 10.75 17.55 -13.53
C GLN A 300 10.05 17.10 -14.81
N GLU A 301 10.81 16.84 -15.87
CA GLU A 301 10.23 16.51 -17.19
C GLU A 301 10.80 15.21 -17.76
N ARG A 302 12.13 15.11 -17.81
CA ARG A 302 12.85 13.98 -18.36
C ARG A 302 14.14 13.74 -17.58
N TYR A 303 14.52 12.48 -17.48
CA TYR A 303 15.83 12.03 -17.03
C TYR A 303 16.35 10.92 -17.94
N THR A 304 17.66 10.70 -17.97
CA THR A 304 18.25 9.60 -18.75
C THR A 304 19.28 8.89 -17.89
N ILE A 305 19.09 7.59 -17.72
CA ILE A 305 20.05 6.67 -17.13
C ILE A 305 20.84 6.04 -18.27
N THR A 306 22.17 6.08 -18.19
CA THR A 306 23.07 5.55 -19.22
C THR A 306 24.45 5.22 -18.66
N ASP A 307 25.14 4.31 -19.34
CA ASP A 307 26.54 3.95 -19.20
C ASP A 307 27.34 4.26 -20.49
N ASP A 308 26.82 5.16 -21.33
CA ASP A 308 27.28 5.51 -22.69
C ASP A 308 27.09 4.40 -23.76
N GLU A 309 26.62 3.21 -23.40
CA GLU A 309 26.29 2.12 -24.34
C GLU A 309 24.78 1.89 -24.48
N ARG A 310 24.05 1.95 -23.36
CA ARG A 310 22.58 1.79 -23.32
C ARG A 310 21.92 3.05 -22.79
N LEU A 311 20.74 3.37 -23.31
CA LEU A 311 19.92 4.50 -22.87
C LEU A 311 18.62 4.02 -22.24
N LEU A 312 18.28 4.52 -21.06
CA LEU A 312 16.94 4.42 -20.47
C LEU A 312 16.42 5.83 -20.21
N HIS A 313 15.38 6.22 -20.94
CA HIS A 313 14.73 7.51 -20.74
C HIS A 313 13.60 7.40 -19.73
N VAL A 314 13.54 8.32 -18.78
CA VAL A 314 12.44 8.44 -17.80
C VAL A 314 11.69 9.73 -18.11
N TYR A 315 10.36 9.67 -18.20
CA TYR A 315 9.51 10.79 -18.59
C TYR A 315 8.41 11.02 -17.58
N TYR A 316 8.16 12.28 -17.25
CA TYR A 316 6.93 12.69 -16.56
C TYR A 316 5.75 12.68 -17.56
N VAL A 317 4.69 11.92 -17.22
CA VAL A 317 3.49 11.78 -18.05
C VAL A 317 2.48 12.87 -17.69
N GLN A 318 2.17 13.72 -18.66
CA GLN A 318 1.29 14.87 -18.46
C GLN A 318 0.55 15.29 -19.76
N PRO A 319 -0.70 15.77 -19.66
CA PRO A 319 -1.53 15.86 -18.44
C PRO A 319 -1.97 14.47 -17.97
N LEU A 320 -2.22 14.27 -16.68
CA LEU A 320 -2.67 12.99 -16.13
C LEU A 320 -3.63 13.22 -14.96
N GLN A 321 -4.77 12.52 -14.97
CA GLN A 321 -5.78 12.59 -13.90
C GLN A 321 -5.58 11.56 -12.79
N HIS A 322 -4.84 10.48 -13.07
CA HIS A 322 -4.58 9.41 -12.10
C HIS A 322 -3.87 9.95 -10.86
N VAL A 323 -2.72 10.58 -11.06
CA VAL A 323 -1.94 11.23 -10.01
C VAL A 323 -0.97 12.24 -10.64
N SER A 324 -0.59 13.27 -9.89
CA SER A 324 0.49 14.18 -10.29
C SER A 324 1.86 13.53 -10.09
N GLY A 325 2.83 13.85 -10.94
CA GLY A 325 4.20 13.33 -10.82
C GLY A 325 4.41 11.87 -11.21
N MET A 326 3.50 11.26 -11.98
CA MET A 326 3.69 9.89 -12.46
C MET A 326 4.72 9.79 -13.59
N LEU A 327 5.65 8.86 -13.45
CA LEU A 327 6.72 8.60 -14.41
C LEU A 327 6.46 7.33 -15.24
N MET A 328 6.93 7.36 -16.48
CA MET A 328 7.14 6.18 -17.32
C MET A 328 8.61 6.09 -17.73
N ALA A 329 9.08 4.92 -18.17
CA ALA A 329 10.42 4.76 -18.72
C ALA A 329 10.39 4.11 -20.12
N PHE A 330 11.39 4.39 -20.94
CA PHE A 330 11.46 3.93 -22.33
C PHE A 330 12.90 3.56 -22.71
N LEU A 331 13.02 2.36 -23.28
CA LEU A 331 14.22 1.79 -23.86
C LEU A 331 14.15 1.94 -25.40
N PRO A 332 14.92 2.88 -25.99
CA PRO A 332 14.80 3.20 -27.40
C PRO A 332 15.37 2.12 -28.34
N GLU A 333 16.39 1.37 -27.92
CA GLU A 333 16.98 0.31 -28.77
C GLU A 333 16.07 -0.92 -28.83
N GLU A 334 15.46 -1.27 -27.70
CA GLU A 334 14.56 -2.41 -27.55
C GLU A 334 13.10 -2.07 -27.93
N GLY A 335 12.74 -0.79 -27.99
CA GLY A 335 11.38 -0.33 -28.25
C GLY A 335 10.40 -0.71 -27.13
N ILE A 336 10.87 -0.73 -25.87
CA ILE A 336 10.08 -1.15 -24.69
C ILE A 336 9.74 0.08 -23.84
N ALA A 337 8.45 0.28 -23.55
CA ALA A 337 7.98 1.29 -22.61
C ALA A 337 7.50 0.63 -21.31
N PHE A 338 8.14 0.95 -20.19
CA PHE A 338 7.69 0.59 -18.84
C PHE A 338 6.73 1.65 -18.30
N GLN A 339 5.61 1.21 -17.77
CA GLN A 339 4.60 2.09 -17.20
C GLN A 339 3.85 1.39 -16.06
N ALA A 340 3.30 2.15 -15.12
CA ALA A 340 2.51 1.60 -14.02
C ALA A 340 1.02 1.49 -14.40
N ASP A 341 0.21 2.45 -13.95
CA ASP A 341 -1.27 2.43 -14.04
C ASP A 341 -1.84 3.20 -15.24
N LEU A 342 -1.04 3.42 -16.29
CA LEU A 342 -1.54 4.06 -17.51
C LEU A 342 -2.32 3.08 -18.40
N PHE A 343 -2.05 1.77 -18.25
CA PHE A 343 -2.79 0.69 -18.91
C PHE A 343 -2.52 -0.67 -18.25
N ASP A 344 -3.49 -1.20 -17.51
CA ASP A 344 -3.34 -2.50 -16.86
C ASP A 344 -3.81 -3.64 -17.76
N THR A 345 -3.12 -4.78 -17.70
CA THR A 345 -3.41 -5.96 -18.53
C THR A 345 -3.72 -7.21 -17.71
N HIS A 346 -3.78 -7.09 -16.38
CA HIS A 346 -4.22 -8.18 -15.49
C HIS A 346 -5.75 -8.36 -15.49
N GLU A 347 -6.48 -7.41 -16.07
CA GLU A 347 -7.94 -7.44 -16.22
C GLU A 347 -8.38 -6.81 -17.55
N PRO A 348 -9.61 -7.10 -18.03
CA PRO A 348 -10.13 -6.47 -19.24
C PRO A 348 -10.17 -4.93 -19.11
N PRO A 349 -9.79 -4.17 -20.14
CA PRO A 349 -9.79 -2.71 -20.09
C PRO A 349 -11.15 -2.12 -19.75
N LYS A 350 -11.18 -1.13 -18.85
CA LYS A 350 -12.40 -0.46 -18.36
C LYS A 350 -12.42 1.01 -18.75
N ALA A 351 -13.63 1.57 -18.88
CA ALA A 351 -13.82 2.99 -19.20
C ALA A 351 -13.12 3.94 -18.20
N ALA A 352 -12.97 3.54 -16.93
CA ALA A 352 -12.26 4.32 -15.92
C ALA A 352 -10.77 4.53 -16.23
N GLN A 353 -10.13 3.64 -17.01
CA GLN A 353 -8.72 3.77 -17.41
C GLN A 353 -8.53 4.73 -18.60
N LEU A 354 -9.60 5.07 -19.33
CA LEU A 354 -9.54 5.82 -20.58
C LEU A 354 -8.78 7.16 -20.47
N PRO A 355 -8.94 7.98 -19.41
CA PRO A 355 -8.15 9.20 -19.25
C PRO A 355 -6.64 8.93 -19.20
N ALA A 356 -6.19 7.93 -18.44
CA ALA A 356 -4.78 7.58 -18.31
C ALA A 356 -4.20 7.00 -19.62
N MET A 357 -4.98 6.17 -20.32
CA MET A 357 -4.61 5.65 -21.63
C MET A 357 -4.43 6.77 -22.66
N ARG A 358 -5.31 7.78 -22.68
CA ARG A 358 -5.16 8.95 -23.57
C ARG A 358 -3.89 9.75 -23.25
N SER A 359 -3.59 9.93 -21.97
CA SER A 359 -2.35 10.58 -21.50
C SER A 359 -1.10 9.84 -21.97
N LEU A 360 -1.05 8.51 -21.84
CA LEU A 360 0.04 7.69 -22.34
C LEU A 360 0.21 7.82 -23.85
N ASN A 361 -0.88 7.68 -24.61
CA ASN A 361 -0.82 7.80 -26.08
C ASN A 361 -0.35 9.20 -26.52
N THR A 362 -0.79 10.24 -25.81
CA THR A 362 -0.34 11.64 -26.06
C THR A 362 1.14 11.80 -25.73
N GLN A 363 1.61 11.23 -24.62
CA GLN A 363 3.01 11.31 -24.22
C GLN A 363 3.93 10.60 -25.23
N VAL A 364 3.57 9.38 -25.64
CA VAL A 364 4.30 8.62 -26.67
C VAL A 364 4.39 9.40 -27.98
N ALA A 365 3.28 9.96 -28.44
CA ALA A 365 3.25 10.78 -29.66
C ALA A 365 4.06 12.08 -29.52
N ARG A 366 3.94 12.78 -28.38
CA ARG A 366 4.63 14.05 -28.11
C ARG A 366 6.14 13.88 -28.06
N MET A 367 6.62 12.78 -27.49
CA MET A 367 8.05 12.47 -27.37
C MET A 367 8.61 11.76 -28.61
N GLY A 368 7.75 11.34 -29.55
CA GLY A 368 8.16 10.62 -30.76
C GLY A 368 8.76 9.24 -30.46
N LEU A 369 8.21 8.52 -29.47
CA LEU A 369 8.73 7.22 -29.05
C LEU A 369 8.27 6.12 -30.00
N ASP A 370 9.21 5.27 -30.44
CA ASP A 370 8.91 4.07 -31.23
C ASP A 370 8.66 2.87 -30.30
N VAL A 371 7.43 2.80 -29.76
CA VAL A 371 7.05 1.77 -28.81
C VAL A 371 6.58 0.52 -29.55
N GLY A 372 7.36 -0.57 -29.46
CA GLY A 372 6.97 -1.90 -29.91
C GLY A 372 6.23 -2.69 -28.82
N THR A 373 6.72 -2.61 -27.58
CA THR A 373 6.18 -3.34 -26.42
C THR A 373 5.83 -2.37 -25.29
N LEU A 374 4.63 -2.52 -24.73
CA LEU A 374 4.19 -1.82 -23.53
C LEU A 374 4.19 -2.78 -22.34
N ALA A 375 4.89 -2.40 -21.28
CA ALA A 375 5.19 -3.24 -20.14
C ALA A 375 4.58 -2.64 -18.85
N PRO A 376 3.39 -3.11 -18.43
CA PRO A 376 2.66 -2.59 -17.28
C PRO A 376 3.16 -3.18 -15.95
N VAL A 377 3.18 -2.38 -14.88
CA VAL A 377 3.35 -2.90 -13.52
C VAL A 377 2.26 -3.93 -13.20
N HIS A 378 1.00 -3.69 -13.60
CA HIS A 378 -0.09 -4.64 -13.37
C HIS A 378 -0.49 -5.44 -14.61
N GLY A 379 0.11 -6.61 -14.78
CA GLY A 379 -0.27 -7.60 -15.79
C GLY A 379 0.89 -8.10 -16.64
N ALA A 380 0.61 -8.62 -17.84
CA ALA A 380 1.65 -9.04 -18.78
C ALA A 380 2.03 -7.90 -19.75
N PRO A 381 3.30 -7.80 -20.18
CA PRO A 381 3.67 -6.96 -21.31
C PRO A 381 2.90 -7.34 -22.58
N VAL A 382 2.52 -6.34 -23.37
CA VAL A 382 1.74 -6.52 -24.61
C VAL A 382 2.35 -5.71 -25.75
N PRO A 383 2.11 -6.10 -27.02
CA PRO A 383 2.45 -5.24 -28.15
C PRO A 383 1.74 -3.89 -28.06
N TRP A 384 2.40 -2.80 -28.45
CA TRP A 384 1.79 -1.47 -28.49
C TRP A 384 0.48 -1.43 -29.30
N SER A 385 0.37 -2.24 -30.35
CA SER A 385 -0.84 -2.37 -31.15
C SER A 385 -2.06 -2.84 -30.35
N GLU A 386 -1.86 -3.65 -29.31
CA GLU A 386 -2.94 -4.13 -28.43
C GLU A 386 -3.49 -2.99 -27.57
N PHE A 387 -2.61 -2.19 -26.97
CA PHE A 387 -2.98 -0.96 -26.27
C PHE A 387 -3.76 -0.01 -27.20
N VAL A 388 -3.26 0.24 -28.41
CA VAL A 388 -3.94 1.12 -29.39
C VAL A 388 -5.33 0.58 -29.75
N SER A 389 -5.47 -0.74 -29.89
CA SER A 389 -6.76 -1.37 -30.13
C SER A 389 -7.72 -1.15 -28.95
N ALA A 390 -7.26 -1.41 -27.72
CA ALA A 390 -8.04 -1.22 -26.51
C ALA A 390 -8.49 0.24 -26.34
N LEU A 391 -7.58 1.19 -26.56
CA LEU A 391 -7.88 2.63 -26.52
C LEU A 391 -9.01 2.97 -27.50
N ARG A 392 -8.88 2.59 -28.78
CA ARG A 392 -9.89 2.86 -29.80
C ARG A 392 -11.23 2.23 -29.49
N THR A 393 -11.22 1.00 -28.96
CA THR A 393 -12.45 0.31 -28.56
C THR A 393 -13.18 1.07 -27.45
N LEU A 394 -12.46 1.50 -26.40
CA LEU A 394 -13.05 2.26 -25.31
C LEU A 394 -13.51 3.66 -25.75
N GLU A 395 -12.78 4.32 -26.65
CA GLU A 395 -13.17 5.61 -27.23
C GLU A 395 -14.42 5.52 -28.12
N ALA A 396 -14.68 4.38 -28.76
CA ALA A 396 -15.90 4.18 -29.53
C ALA A 396 -17.13 3.91 -28.65
N GLN A 397 -16.92 3.51 -27.39
CA GLN A 397 -17.98 3.13 -26.44
C GLN A 397 -18.41 4.26 -25.50
N ASN A 398 -17.62 5.34 -25.39
CA ASN A 398 -17.82 6.48 -24.50
C ASN A 398 -17.79 7.79 -25.28
#